data_AF-A0A935KK61-F1
#
_entry.id   AF-A0A935KK61-F1
#
_cell.length_a   1.000
_cell.length_b   1.000
_cell.length_c   1.000
_cell.angle_alpha   90.00
_cell.angle_beta   90.00
_cell.angle_gamma   90.00
#
_symmetry.space_group_name_H-M   'P 1'
#
loop_
_entity.id
_entity.type
_entity.pdbx_description
1 polymer ?
#
loop_
_entity_poly.entity_id
_entity_poly.type
_entity_poly.pdbx_seq_one_letter_code
_entity_poly.pdbx_strand_id
1 'polypeptide(L)'
;MNVWAGDIAAGKTLFMGKCASCHNINKKLAGPALAGLESRHKWADHNELLKWINNPAAYMATDPYTQGLKAEYGSMMLGFADIKLKDVDDIVAYINDAAAAS
;
A
#
# COMPACT_ATOMS: atom_id res chain seq x y z
N MET A 1 -10.45 -22.03 2.29
CA MET A 1 -9.75 -22.23 1.01
C MET A 1 -9.53 -20.86 0.40
N ASN A 2 -8.27 -20.43 0.24
CA ASN A 2 -7.82 -19.43 -0.73
C ASN A 2 -6.29 -19.56 -0.77
N VAL A 3 -5.76 -20.05 -1.89
CA VAL A 3 -4.43 -20.70 -1.99
C VAL A 3 -3.34 -19.81 -2.59
N TRP A 4 -3.42 -18.49 -2.41
CA TRP A 4 -2.40 -17.53 -2.87
C TRP A 4 -2.21 -16.42 -1.82
N ALA A 5 -2.05 -16.80 -0.54
CA ALA A 5 -1.78 -15.85 0.53
C ALA A 5 -0.32 -15.40 0.45
N GLY A 6 -0.08 -14.08 0.35
CA GLY A 6 1.26 -13.51 0.36
C GLY A 6 2.09 -13.95 1.58
N ASP A 7 3.40 -13.94 1.45
CA ASP A 7 4.33 -14.25 2.53
C ASP A 7 4.39 -13.08 3.52
N ILE A 8 3.74 -13.24 4.68
CA ILE A 8 3.66 -12.23 5.74
C ILE A 8 5.05 -11.80 6.23
N ALA A 9 6.03 -12.72 6.30
CA ALA A 9 7.37 -12.40 6.79
C ALA A 9 8.16 -11.58 5.75
N ALA A 10 8.04 -11.92 4.47
CA ALA A 10 8.59 -11.13 3.38
C ALA A 10 7.92 -9.75 3.31
N GLY A 11 6.59 -9.72 3.42
CA GLY A 11 5.78 -8.51 3.43
C GLY A 11 6.14 -7.55 4.56
N LYS A 12 6.36 -8.08 5.77
CA LYS A 12 6.85 -7.31 6.91
C LYS A 12 8.21 -6.66 6.61
N THR A 13 9.14 -7.43 6.05
CA THR A 13 10.47 -6.92 5.68
C THR A 13 10.38 -5.77 4.68
N LEU A 14 9.59 -5.96 3.62
CA LEU A 14 9.35 -4.95 2.59
C LEU A 14 8.67 -3.70 3.16
N PHE A 15 7.61 -3.88 3.95
CA PHE A 15 6.88 -2.79 4.58
C PHE A 15 7.78 -1.97 5.50
N MET A 16 8.57 -2.62 6.34
CA MET A 16 9.49 -1.93 7.25
C MET A 16 10.59 -1.17 6.50
N GLY A 17 11.09 -1.72 5.38
CA GLY A 17 12.15 -1.10 4.60
C GLY A 17 11.70 0.03 3.69
N LYS A 18 10.45 0.02 3.20
CA LYS A 18 9.97 0.94 2.15
C LYS A 18 8.76 1.79 2.53
N CYS A 19 7.94 1.35 3.50
CA CYS A 19 6.62 1.94 3.75
C CYS A 19 6.48 2.54 5.16
N ALA A 20 7.11 1.94 6.16
CA ALA A 20 6.88 2.23 7.59
C ALA A 20 7.31 3.63 8.04
N SER A 21 8.14 4.32 7.26
CA SER A 21 8.53 5.71 7.54
C SER A 21 7.37 6.69 7.36
N CYS A 22 6.44 6.38 6.46
CA CYS A 22 5.30 7.24 6.15
C CYS A 22 3.96 6.66 6.57
N HIS A 23 3.85 5.33 6.63
CA HIS A 23 2.60 4.64 6.91
C HIS A 23 2.65 3.85 8.22
N ASN A 24 1.52 3.83 8.90
CA ASN A 24 1.23 2.88 9.98
C ASN A 24 0.00 2.05 9.61
N ILE A 25 -0.18 0.91 10.28
CA ILE A 25 -1.31 0.02 10.03
C ILE A 25 -2.61 0.70 10.50
N ASN A 26 -2.68 1.15 11.75
CA ASN A 26 -3.96 1.59 12.35
C ASN A 26 -4.06 3.10 12.62
N LYS A 27 -2.99 3.85 12.36
CA LYS A 27 -2.94 5.30 12.65
C LYS A 27 -2.47 6.07 11.42
N LYS A 28 -3.00 7.28 11.24
CA LYS A 28 -2.47 8.22 10.24
C LYS A 28 -1.09 8.71 10.70
N LEU A 29 -0.16 8.85 9.77
CA LEU A 29 1.15 9.47 9.97
C LEU A 29 1.35 10.53 8.89
N ALA A 30 2.47 10.50 8.17
CA ALA A 30 2.67 11.29 6.95
C ALA A 30 1.78 10.81 5.79
N GLY A 31 1.38 9.54 5.82
CA GLY A 31 0.39 8.94 4.93
C GLY A 31 -0.80 8.32 5.68
N PRO A 32 -1.82 7.84 4.96
CA PRO A 32 -2.98 7.19 5.55
C PRO A 32 -2.64 5.91 6.32
N ALA A 33 -3.46 5.59 7.32
CA ALA A 33 -3.49 4.28 7.95
C ALA A 33 -3.84 3.21 6.90
N LEU A 34 -3.13 2.08 6.88
CA LEU A 34 -3.29 1.06 5.84
C LEU A 34 -4.26 -0.09 6.19
N ALA A 35 -4.73 -0.20 7.44
CA ALA A 35 -5.72 -1.19 7.83
C ALA A 35 -6.99 -1.08 6.97
N GLY A 36 -7.37 -2.18 6.31
CA GLY A 36 -8.50 -2.19 5.38
C GLY A 36 -8.25 -1.36 4.11
N LEU A 37 -7.02 -1.30 3.59
CA LEU A 37 -6.74 -0.60 2.33
C LEU A 37 -7.52 -1.18 1.15
N GLU A 38 -7.71 -2.51 1.09
CA GLU A 38 -8.37 -3.19 -0.02
C GLU A 38 -9.85 -2.85 -0.14
N SER A 39 -10.50 -2.38 0.92
CA SER A 39 -11.89 -1.92 0.87
C SER A 39 -12.04 -0.49 0.32
N ARG A 40 -10.93 0.16 -0.03
CA ARG A 40 -10.90 1.55 -0.50
C ARG A 40 -10.52 1.58 -1.98
N HIS A 41 -11.13 2.52 -2.70
CA HIS A 41 -10.81 2.78 -4.11
C HIS A 41 -10.78 1.47 -4.93
N LYS A 42 -9.71 1.22 -5.68
CA LYS A 42 -9.46 0.05 -6.52
C LYS A 42 -8.42 -0.89 -5.90
N TRP A 43 -8.10 -0.73 -4.62
CA TRP A 43 -6.95 -1.39 -4.01
C TRP A 43 -7.13 -2.89 -3.76
N ALA A 44 -8.35 -3.40 -3.86
CA ALA A 44 -8.60 -4.84 -3.97
C ALA A 44 -7.95 -5.47 -5.22
N ASP A 45 -7.66 -4.67 -6.26
CA ASP A 45 -6.81 -5.11 -7.38
C ASP A 45 -5.35 -4.76 -7.10
N HIS A 46 -4.56 -5.78 -6.76
CA HIS A 46 -3.13 -5.60 -6.47
C HIS A 46 -2.33 -5.11 -7.69
N ASN A 47 -2.83 -5.25 -8.92
CA ASN A 47 -2.20 -4.62 -10.08
C ASN A 47 -2.36 -3.10 -10.07
N GLU A 48 -3.48 -2.58 -9.56
CA GLU A 48 -3.68 -1.14 -9.39
C GLU A 48 -2.79 -0.59 -8.27
N LEU A 49 -2.67 -1.32 -7.15
CA LEU A 49 -1.68 -1.01 -6.12
C LEU A 49 -0.25 -1.02 -6.68
N LEU A 50 0.11 -2.02 -7.48
CA LEU A 50 1.44 -2.10 -8.09
C LEU A 50 1.73 -0.89 -8.97
N LYS A 51 0.78 -0.47 -9.82
CA LYS A 51 0.93 0.73 -10.66
C LYS A 51 1.12 1.99 -9.82
N TRP A 52 0.30 2.15 -8.78
CA TRP A 52 0.42 3.26 -7.83
C TRP A 52 1.78 3.27 -7.14
N ILE A 53 2.19 2.14 -6.53
CA ILE A 53 3.44 2.01 -5.78
C ILE A 53 4.66 2.24 -6.68
N ASN A 54 4.65 1.73 -7.91
CA ASN A 54 5.78 1.90 -8.84
C ASN A 54 5.93 3.33 -9.34
N ASN A 55 4.81 4.00 -9.67
CA ASN A 55 4.84 5.34 -10.23
C ASN A 55 3.64 6.20 -9.79
N PRO A 56 3.68 6.73 -8.54
CA PRO A 56 2.60 7.56 -7.99
C PRO A 56 2.30 8.79 -8.83
N ALA A 57 3.32 9.41 -9.43
CA ALA A 57 3.15 10.60 -10.26
C ALA A 57 2.32 10.32 -11.53
N ALA A 58 2.63 9.23 -12.24
CA ALA A 58 1.89 8.85 -13.43
C ALA A 58 0.46 8.40 -13.11
N TYR A 59 0.27 7.61 -12.04
CA TYR A 59 -1.06 7.16 -11.63
C TYR A 59 -1.95 8.34 -11.21
N MET A 60 -1.40 9.25 -10.40
CA MET A 60 -2.11 10.45 -9.92
C MET A 60 -2.53 11.39 -11.04
N ALA A 61 -1.79 11.44 -12.15
CA ALA A 61 -2.15 12.29 -13.28
C ALA A 61 -3.55 11.97 -13.83
N THR A 62 -4.04 10.74 -13.64
CA THR A 62 -5.32 10.27 -14.18
C THR A 62 -6.34 9.85 -13.11
N ASP A 63 -5.98 9.91 -11.83
CA ASP A 63 -6.82 9.36 -10.75
C ASP A 63 -7.17 10.40 -9.68
N PRO A 64 -8.44 10.87 -9.62
CA PRO A 64 -8.87 11.89 -8.66
C PRO A 64 -8.77 11.47 -7.19
N TYR A 65 -8.86 10.17 -6.90
CA TYR A 65 -8.77 9.67 -5.53
C TYR A 65 -7.36 9.91 -4.97
N THR A 66 -6.32 9.54 -5.73
CA THR A 66 -4.92 9.77 -5.34
C THR A 66 -4.52 11.25 -5.37
N GLN A 67 -5.14 12.07 -6.24
CA GLN A 67 -5.01 13.54 -6.16
C GLN A 67 -5.57 14.09 -4.84
N GLY A 68 -6.72 13.58 -4.41
CA GLY A 68 -7.33 13.90 -3.11
C GLY A 68 -6.42 13.53 -1.93
N LEU A 69 -5.77 12.36 -2.00
CA LEU A 69 -4.78 11.97 -0.97
C LEU A 69 -3.62 12.97 -0.88
N LYS A 70 -3.08 13.43 -2.00
CA LYS A 70 -2.01 14.45 -1.99
C LYS A 70 -2.50 15.75 -1.33
N ALA A 71 -3.74 16.16 -1.58
CA ALA A 71 -4.31 17.34 -0.95
C ALA A 71 -4.52 17.17 0.56
N GLU A 72 -4.93 15.97 1.02
CA GLU A 72 -5.12 15.66 2.45
C GLU A 72 -3.80 15.58 3.21
N TYR A 73 -2.78 14.92 2.66
CA TYR A 73 -1.51 14.62 3.34
C TYR A 73 -0.38 15.60 3.00
N GLY A 74 -0.62 16.55 2.09
CA GLY A 74 0.34 17.60 1.70
C GLY A 74 1.59 17.11 0.95
N SER A 75 1.71 15.80 0.73
CA SER A 75 2.85 15.17 0.06
C SER A 75 2.39 14.06 -0.89
N MET A 76 3.22 13.77 -1.90
CA MET A 76 3.02 12.66 -2.81
C MET A 76 3.83 11.46 -2.31
N MET A 77 3.26 10.26 -2.42
CA MET A 77 3.98 9.02 -2.11
C MET A 77 5.21 8.88 -3.01
N LEU A 78 6.30 8.31 -2.47
CA LEU A 78 7.48 7.96 -3.26
C LEU A 78 7.20 6.76 -4.16
N GLY A 79 7.77 6.76 -5.36
CA GLY A 79 7.69 5.62 -6.27
C GLY A 79 8.76 4.57 -6.00
N PHE A 80 8.38 3.30 -6.06
CA PHE A 80 9.23 2.14 -5.79
C PHE A 80 9.23 1.18 -6.98
N ALA A 81 9.84 1.58 -8.10
CA ALA A 81 9.83 0.84 -9.38
C ALA A 81 10.38 -0.59 -9.31
N ASP A 82 11.12 -0.94 -8.25
CA ASP A 82 11.65 -2.27 -8.02
C ASP A 82 10.60 -3.25 -7.49
N ILE A 83 9.47 -2.77 -6.96
CA ILE A 83 8.36 -3.61 -6.48
C ILE A 83 7.72 -4.39 -7.63
N LYS A 84 7.35 -5.64 -7.35
CA LYS A 84 6.64 -6.56 -8.25
C LYS A 84 5.30 -6.96 -7.65
N LEU A 85 4.44 -7.59 -8.45
CA LEU A 85 3.10 -7.98 -7.99
C LEU A 85 3.17 -8.88 -6.74
N LYS A 86 4.09 -9.85 -6.72
CA LYS A 86 4.30 -10.70 -5.55
C LYS A 86 4.67 -9.90 -4.29
N ASP A 87 5.50 -8.87 -4.42
CA ASP A 87 5.87 -8.03 -3.28
C ASP A 87 4.65 -7.26 -2.75
N VAL A 88 3.74 -6.83 -3.64
CA VAL A 88 2.46 -6.21 -3.25
C VAL A 88 1.59 -7.22 -2.50
N ASP A 89 1.45 -8.45 -3.02
CA ASP A 89 0.70 -9.53 -2.35
C ASP A 89 1.26 -9.78 -0.93
N ASP A 90 2.58 -9.87 -0.81
CA ASP A 90 3.27 -10.08 0.46
C ASP A 90 3.04 -8.90 1.43
N ILE A 91 3.18 -7.65 0.96
CA ILE A 91 2.95 -6.43 1.77
C ILE A 91 1.49 -6.36 2.25
N VAL A 92 0.52 -6.60 1.36
CA VAL A 92 -0.91 -6.57 1.72
C VAL A 92 -1.24 -7.68 2.71
N ALA A 93 -0.70 -8.89 2.53
CA ALA A 93 -0.85 -9.97 3.50
C ALA A 93 -0.34 -9.58 4.89
N TYR A 94 0.83 -8.94 4.96
CA TYR A 94 1.36 -8.42 6.23
C TYR A 94 0.46 -7.34 6.84
N ILE A 95 -0.04 -6.39 6.05
CA ILE A 95 -0.90 -5.32 6.56
C ILE A 95 -2.20 -5.90 7.14
N ASN A 96 -2.81 -6.86 6.47
CA ASN A 96 -4.04 -7.50 6.91
C ASN A 96 -3.83 -8.33 8.19
N ASP A 97 -2.75 -9.10 8.25
CA ASP A 97 -2.37 -9.85 9.46
C ASP A 97 -2.13 -8.91 10.65
N ALA A 98 -1.34 -7.85 10.44
CA ALA A 98 -1.03 -6.86 11.47
C ALA A 98 -2.27 -6.08 11.95
N ALA A 99 -3.24 -5.82 11.08
CA ALA A 99 -4.49 -5.15 11.43
C ALA A 99 -5.44 -6.07 12.21
N ALA A 100 -5.42 -7.39 11.93
CA ALA A 100 -6.24 -8.36 12.67
C ALA A 100 -5.69 -8.65 14.07
N ALA A 101 -4.39 -8.43 14.30
CA ALA A 101 -3.70 -8.68 15.56
C ALA A 101 -3.75 -7.50 16.56
N SER A 102 -4.41 -6.39 16.20
CA SER A 102 -4.40 -5.11 16.93
C SER A 102 -5.79 -4.66 17.38
#